data_AF-A0A9W7YRM5-F1
#
_entry.id   AF-A0A9W7YRM5-F1
#
_cell.length_a   1.000
_cell.length_b   1.000
_cell.length_c   1.000
_cell.angle_alpha   90.00
_cell.angle_beta   90.00
_cell.angle_gamma   90.00
#
_symmetry.space_group_name_H-M   'P 1'
#
loop_
_entity.id
_entity.type
_entity.pdbx_description
1 polymer ?
#
loop_
_entity_poly.entity_id
_entity_poly.type
_entity_poly.pdbx_seq_one_letter_code
_entity_poly.pdbx_strand_id
1 'polypeptide(L)'
;MRAQRGGDTAIHRPSTPKANATGTHPQATPDIFAPHVLGAPVEYYFYPNSLIPVFCPTREQFGDFEALVAAIEPLALRGGVCKIIPPRAWRTELERRSQGVLNEDEFPIMKPIVQHFNGSSGIFHQYNVEFHRKLKLAQFFHMSQDSSHRRPEVKVTMPEPNDDNDDLKSDDDVKPDHRTIQSDVAGVCVDYALGEVRLTSTAASALHSGIRSESQRAQFAPAVARFRPQPDISGETAGVDHSGAQQPRRFTSDDGRALFVSARELAENEELERVYWKNMLFQPPMYGADVLGTLFPAYEEFPTWNIRNLPGLLRHIGQRMPGVNDPYLYLGMWKATFAWHVEDMDLYSINYIHFGEPKAWYAIPIDAHSRFEMCMQNVFANDFKSCPQFLRHKAFLLSPRFLAAQSIPYNRVVQRAGEIILTFPKGYHAGFNHGFNCAESVNFALDRWLDIAWNSRHCECTKDSVTIDLMEWFGDSRKDRPAQDRVSPRRHAAAAVALTSAGSPSRDGKTAKPGRPRK
;
A
#
# COMPACT_ATOMS: atom_id res chain seq x y z
N MET A 1 -69.43 57.56 37.70
CA MET A 1 -68.85 57.10 38.98
C MET A 1 -67.68 56.17 38.66
N ARG A 2 -66.45 56.45 39.12
CA ARG A 2 -65.73 55.71 40.18
C ARG A 2 -65.93 54.17 40.13
N ALA A 3 -64.90 53.31 40.09
CA ALA A 3 -63.46 53.53 40.21
C ALA A 3 -62.61 52.33 39.68
N GLN A 4 -61.33 52.59 39.33
CA GLN A 4 -60.09 51.81 39.62
C GLN A 4 -60.14 50.25 39.72
N ARG A 5 -59.21 49.40 39.25
CA ARG A 5 -57.94 49.36 38.47
C ARG A 5 -57.77 47.85 38.07
N GLY A 6 -56.96 47.36 37.14
CA GLY A 6 -55.99 47.96 36.20
C GLY A 6 -54.78 47.01 36.05
N GLY A 7 -54.58 46.36 34.89
CA GLY A 7 -53.58 45.29 34.71
C GLY A 7 -53.63 44.54 33.35
N ASP A 8 -53.33 45.27 32.27
CA ASP A 8 -52.61 44.88 31.05
C ASP A 8 -52.84 43.52 30.34
N THR A 9 -53.57 43.63 29.22
CA THR A 9 -53.33 42.99 27.90
C THR A 9 -52.83 41.53 27.82
N ALA A 10 -53.76 40.62 27.49
CA ALA A 10 -53.47 39.39 26.74
C ALA A 10 -54.43 39.28 25.54
N ILE A 11 -53.89 39.34 24.31
CA ILE A 11 -54.66 39.22 23.07
C ILE A 11 -54.80 37.74 22.67
N HIS A 12 -56.00 37.36 22.24
CA HIS A 12 -56.37 36.00 21.81
C HIS A 12 -55.39 35.38 20.80
N ARG A 13 -55.03 34.10 21.02
CA ARG A 13 -54.62 33.17 19.96
C ARG A 13 -55.68 32.08 19.78
N PRO A 14 -56.09 31.73 18.54
CA PRO A 14 -56.95 30.59 18.29
C PRO A 14 -56.19 29.26 18.38
N SER A 15 -56.91 28.18 18.66
CA SER A 15 -56.39 26.83 18.92
C SER A 15 -55.81 26.14 17.67
N THR A 16 -54.61 25.58 17.78
CA THR A 16 -54.00 24.70 16.78
C THR A 16 -54.12 23.21 17.15
N PRO A 17 -54.33 22.29 16.18
CA PRO A 17 -54.33 20.84 16.44
C PRO A 17 -52.92 20.27 16.65
N LYS A 18 -52.83 19.10 17.29
CA LYS A 18 -51.58 18.36 17.50
C LYS A 18 -51.04 17.83 16.16
N ALA A 19 -49.80 18.17 15.82
CA ALA A 19 -49.06 17.55 14.73
C ALA A 19 -48.27 16.33 15.24
N ASN A 20 -48.50 15.16 14.65
CA ASN A 20 -47.60 14.01 14.81
C ASN A 20 -46.36 14.21 13.93
N ALA A 21 -45.18 14.25 14.54
CA ALA A 21 -43.93 14.30 13.82
C ALA A 21 -43.46 12.88 13.46
N THR A 22 -43.54 12.52 12.18
CA THR A 22 -42.88 11.33 11.61
C THR A 22 -42.04 11.75 10.40
N GLY A 23 -41.02 12.58 10.65
CA GLY A 23 -40.00 12.97 9.68
C GLY A 23 -38.74 12.14 9.86
N THR A 24 -38.72 10.92 9.33
CA THR A 24 -37.49 10.12 9.25
C THR A 24 -36.62 10.63 8.11
N HIS A 25 -35.85 11.69 8.35
CA HIS A 25 -34.68 11.96 7.53
C HIS A 25 -33.71 10.77 7.65
N PRO A 26 -33.24 10.17 6.54
CA PRO A 26 -32.06 9.33 6.61
C PRO A 26 -30.88 10.25 6.94
N GLN A 27 -30.42 10.23 8.20
CA GLN A 27 -29.14 10.81 8.55
C GLN A 27 -28.07 10.05 7.77
N ALA A 28 -27.49 10.70 6.76
CA ALA A 28 -26.28 10.21 6.13
C ALA A 28 -25.22 10.05 7.21
N THR A 29 -24.70 8.84 7.38
CA THR A 29 -23.47 8.62 8.15
C THR A 29 -22.38 9.47 7.52
N PRO A 30 -21.77 10.42 8.25
CA PRO A 30 -20.70 11.25 7.70
C PRO A 30 -19.52 10.36 7.31
N ASP A 31 -18.85 10.65 6.20
CA ASP A 31 -17.55 10.05 5.88
C ASP A 31 -16.53 10.54 6.90
N ILE A 32 -16.24 9.70 7.91
CA ILE A 32 -15.68 10.17 9.19
C ILE A 32 -14.25 10.74 9.05
N PHE A 33 -13.50 10.35 8.02
CA PHE A 33 -12.14 10.88 7.74
C PHE A 33 -11.84 10.97 6.24
N ALA A 34 -12.47 11.93 5.55
CA ALA A 34 -11.87 12.46 4.32
C ALA A 34 -10.65 13.34 4.69
N PRO A 35 -9.44 13.06 4.21
CA PRO A 35 -8.26 13.88 4.51
C PRO A 35 -8.42 15.28 3.92
N HIS A 36 -8.04 16.31 4.69
CA HIS A 36 -8.12 17.71 4.26
C HIS A 36 -6.76 18.39 4.40
N VAL A 37 -6.39 19.17 3.39
CA VAL A 37 -5.17 19.99 3.33
C VAL A 37 -5.54 21.36 2.77
N LEU A 38 -5.04 22.43 3.39
CA LEU A 38 -5.41 23.83 3.08
C LEU A 38 -6.93 24.10 3.13
N GLY A 39 -7.67 23.39 3.99
CA GLY A 39 -9.12 23.52 4.15
C GLY A 39 -9.97 22.86 3.06
N ALA A 40 -9.35 22.21 2.06
CA ALA A 40 -10.03 21.45 1.01
C ALA A 40 -9.76 19.94 1.17
N PRO A 41 -10.70 19.06 0.78
CA PRO A 41 -10.45 17.62 0.77
C PRO A 41 -9.35 17.27 -0.23
N VAL A 42 -8.51 16.28 0.11
CA VAL A 42 -7.57 15.66 -0.82
C VAL A 42 -8.34 14.58 -1.58
N GLU A 43 -8.31 14.62 -2.91
CA GLU A 43 -8.97 13.62 -3.75
C GLU A 43 -8.29 12.25 -3.62
N TYR A 44 -9.08 11.18 -3.56
CA TYR A 44 -8.57 9.81 -3.53
C TYR A 44 -9.57 8.79 -4.04
N TYR A 45 -9.04 7.61 -4.40
CA TYR A 45 -9.81 6.39 -4.64
C TYR A 45 -9.11 5.19 -3.98
N PHE A 46 -9.78 4.05 -3.86
CA PHE A 46 -9.13 2.80 -3.40
C PHE A 46 -8.65 1.99 -4.61
N TYR A 47 -7.43 1.45 -4.54
CA TYR A 47 -6.94 0.56 -5.59
C TYR A 47 -7.88 -0.66 -5.73
N PRO A 48 -8.20 -1.14 -6.95
CA PRO A 48 -9.14 -2.25 -7.14
C PRO A 48 -8.78 -3.48 -6.30
N ASN A 49 -9.78 -4.12 -5.70
CA ASN A 49 -9.63 -5.30 -4.84
C ASN A 49 -8.67 -5.10 -3.65
N SER A 50 -8.57 -3.86 -3.12
CA SER A 50 -7.58 -3.46 -2.10
C SER A 50 -8.07 -2.29 -1.24
N LEU A 51 -7.65 -2.24 0.03
CA LEU A 51 -7.90 -1.09 0.93
C LEU A 51 -6.80 -0.02 0.86
N ILE A 52 -5.82 -0.15 -0.03
CA ILE A 52 -4.78 0.86 -0.23
C ILE A 52 -5.38 2.09 -0.93
N PRO A 53 -5.39 3.27 -0.29
CA PRO A 53 -5.83 4.49 -0.93
C PRO A 53 -4.77 5.01 -1.92
N VAL A 54 -5.24 5.59 -3.01
CA VAL A 54 -4.47 6.30 -4.02
C VAL A 54 -4.91 7.76 -3.99
N PHE A 55 -4.01 8.64 -3.54
CA PHE A 55 -4.26 10.08 -3.39
C PHE A 55 -3.86 10.85 -4.64
N CYS A 56 -4.67 11.85 -5.01
CA CYS A 56 -4.51 12.74 -6.14
C CYS A 56 -4.52 14.21 -5.65
N PRO A 57 -3.49 14.66 -4.91
CA PRO A 57 -3.44 16.01 -4.34
C PRO A 57 -3.32 17.10 -5.43
N THR A 58 -3.86 18.29 -5.17
CA THR A 58 -3.60 19.46 -6.03
C THR A 58 -2.15 19.93 -5.89
N ARG A 59 -1.70 20.84 -6.77
CA ARG A 59 -0.34 21.41 -6.70
C ARG A 59 -0.09 22.15 -5.37
N GLU A 60 -1.11 22.80 -4.85
CA GLU A 60 -1.08 23.56 -3.59
C GLU A 60 -1.05 22.61 -2.39
N GLN A 61 -1.90 21.58 -2.39
CA GLN A 61 -1.90 20.55 -1.35
C GLN A 61 -0.59 19.75 -1.31
N PHE A 62 0.02 19.51 -2.47
CA PHE A 62 1.32 18.86 -2.60
C PHE A 62 2.51 19.78 -2.28
N GLY A 63 2.27 21.08 -2.03
CA GLY A 63 3.32 22.03 -1.66
C GLY A 63 3.92 21.78 -0.28
N ASP A 64 3.12 21.26 0.65
CA ASP A 64 3.50 20.95 2.04
C ASP A 64 3.53 19.43 2.24
N PHE A 65 4.74 18.88 2.39
CA PHE A 65 4.96 17.46 2.60
C PHE A 65 4.39 16.97 3.95
N GLU A 66 4.70 17.67 5.04
CA GLU A 66 4.35 17.21 6.39
C GLU A 66 2.85 17.30 6.62
N ALA A 67 2.21 18.39 6.18
CA ALA A 67 0.76 18.56 6.28
C ALA A 67 0.01 17.51 5.43
N LEU A 68 0.47 17.21 4.21
CA LEU A 68 -0.18 16.20 3.37
C LEU A 68 -0.01 14.79 3.94
N VAL A 69 1.19 14.40 4.38
CA VAL A 69 1.43 13.07 4.97
C VAL A 69 0.63 12.89 6.26
N ALA A 70 0.61 13.89 7.15
CA ALA A 70 -0.17 13.85 8.38
C ALA A 70 -1.69 13.77 8.13
N ALA A 71 -2.20 14.44 7.09
CA ALA A 71 -3.62 14.39 6.73
C ALA A 71 -4.04 13.00 6.20
N ILE A 72 -3.21 12.36 5.37
CA ILE A 72 -3.56 11.07 4.74
C ILE A 72 -3.27 9.84 5.61
N GLU A 73 -2.33 9.93 6.57
CA GLU A 73 -1.90 8.81 7.42
C GLU A 73 -3.06 8.01 8.02
N PRO A 74 -4.10 8.62 8.66
CA PRO A 74 -5.17 7.85 9.32
C PRO A 74 -5.93 6.92 8.37
N LEU A 75 -6.05 7.29 7.09
CA LEU A 75 -6.68 6.48 6.06
C LEU A 75 -5.68 5.47 5.48
N ALA A 76 -4.43 5.88 5.26
CA ALA A 76 -3.36 5.05 4.70
C ALA A 76 -3.00 3.85 5.59
N LEU A 77 -3.03 4.00 6.93
CA LEU A 77 -2.77 2.89 7.87
C LEU A 77 -3.76 1.71 7.74
N ARG A 78 -4.95 1.94 7.18
CA ARG A 78 -5.93 0.88 6.83
C ARG A 78 -5.52 0.07 5.60
N GLY A 79 -4.76 0.69 4.69
CA GLY A 79 -4.13 0.01 3.56
C GLY A 79 -2.82 -0.69 3.95
N GLY A 80 -2.13 -0.19 4.98
CA GLY A 80 -0.77 -0.57 5.39
C GLY A 80 0.31 0.23 4.66
N VAL A 81 0.01 0.67 3.45
CA VAL A 81 0.74 1.69 2.65
C VAL A 81 -0.29 2.58 1.95
N CYS A 82 0.14 3.70 1.38
CA CYS A 82 -0.66 4.44 0.39
C CYS A 82 0.12 4.75 -0.87
N LYS A 83 -0.61 4.95 -1.98
CA LYS A 83 -0.06 5.50 -3.21
C LYS A 83 -0.42 6.98 -3.32
N ILE A 84 0.48 7.78 -3.86
CA ILE A 84 0.22 9.17 -4.25
C ILE A 84 0.56 9.30 -5.73
N ILE A 85 -0.32 9.92 -6.50
CA ILE A 85 -0.05 10.35 -7.87
C ILE A 85 0.29 11.85 -7.79
N PRO A 86 1.57 12.25 -7.94
CA PRO A 86 1.95 13.65 -7.85
C PRO A 86 1.32 14.49 -8.98
N PRO A 87 1.05 15.78 -8.73
CA PRO A 87 0.55 16.72 -9.74
C PRO A 87 1.39 16.66 -11.02
N ARG A 88 0.76 16.64 -12.20
CA ARG A 88 1.50 16.51 -13.48
C ARG A 88 2.59 17.57 -13.62
N ALA A 89 2.28 18.83 -13.28
CA ALA A 89 3.25 19.93 -13.33
C ALA A 89 4.52 19.67 -12.50
N TRP A 90 4.41 18.94 -11.37
CA TRP A 90 5.55 18.51 -10.57
C TRP A 90 6.33 17.38 -11.26
N ARG A 91 5.62 16.36 -11.78
CA ARG A 91 6.24 15.22 -12.50
C ARG A 91 7.02 15.67 -13.74
N THR A 92 6.42 16.52 -14.57
CA THR A 92 7.04 17.05 -15.79
C THR A 92 8.22 17.97 -15.49
N GLU A 93 8.18 18.76 -14.41
CA GLU A 93 9.32 19.60 -14.01
C GLU A 93 10.48 18.76 -13.45
N LEU A 94 10.19 17.69 -12.69
CA LEU A 94 11.19 16.72 -12.26
C LEU A 94 11.86 16.05 -13.47
N GLU A 95 11.07 15.46 -14.37
CA GLU A 95 11.56 14.81 -15.59
C GLU A 95 12.45 15.75 -16.41
N ARG A 96 11.99 16.99 -16.65
CA ARG A 96 12.74 18.01 -17.40
C ARG A 96 14.10 18.35 -16.78
N ARG A 97 14.21 18.35 -15.45
CA ARG A 97 15.49 18.62 -14.76
C ARG A 97 16.36 17.38 -14.61
N SER A 98 15.77 16.20 -14.42
CA SER A 98 16.49 14.92 -14.27
C SER A 98 17.07 14.40 -15.59
N GLN A 99 16.69 14.94 -16.74
CA GLN A 99 17.24 14.56 -18.06
C GLN A 99 18.78 14.58 -18.16
N GLY A 100 19.48 15.47 -17.43
CA GLY A 100 20.94 15.46 -17.38
C GLY A 100 21.53 14.29 -16.56
N VAL A 101 20.85 13.93 -15.46
CA VAL A 101 21.35 12.98 -14.45
C VAL A 101 21.32 11.52 -14.92
N LEU A 102 20.64 11.23 -16.05
CA LEU A 102 20.61 9.91 -16.69
C LEU A 102 21.81 9.65 -17.62
N ASN A 103 22.79 10.55 -17.66
CA ASN A 103 24.04 10.37 -18.40
C ASN A 103 24.82 9.13 -17.88
N GLU A 104 25.31 8.30 -18.80
CA GLU A 104 26.00 7.04 -18.48
C GLU A 104 27.29 7.21 -17.67
N ASP A 105 27.88 8.39 -17.67
CA ASP A 105 29.09 8.73 -16.88
C ASP A 105 28.77 9.40 -15.53
N GLU A 106 27.53 9.86 -15.32
CA GLU A 106 27.07 10.43 -14.05
C GLU A 106 26.32 9.41 -13.19
N PHE A 107 25.63 8.45 -13.82
CA PHE A 107 24.88 7.42 -13.09
C PHE A 107 25.82 6.51 -12.27
N PRO A 108 25.55 6.29 -10.96
CA PRO A 108 26.44 5.49 -10.11
C PRO A 108 26.66 4.06 -10.62
N ILE A 109 27.93 3.63 -10.63
CA ILE A 109 28.29 2.25 -10.94
C ILE A 109 27.79 1.33 -9.81
N MET A 110 26.86 0.44 -10.13
CA MET A 110 26.25 -0.50 -9.18
C MET A 110 27.00 -1.83 -9.10
N LYS A 111 26.85 -2.55 -7.97
CA LYS A 111 27.24 -3.96 -7.83
C LYS A 111 25.96 -4.75 -7.52
N PRO A 112 25.28 -5.32 -8.52
CA PRO A 112 23.98 -5.97 -8.29
C PRO A 112 24.09 -7.17 -7.36
N ILE A 113 22.96 -7.54 -6.74
CA ILE A 113 22.78 -8.83 -6.07
C ILE A 113 22.01 -9.78 -7.00
N VAL A 114 22.39 -11.06 -7.02
CA VAL A 114 21.60 -12.16 -7.59
C VAL A 114 20.72 -12.71 -6.46
N GLN A 115 19.41 -12.70 -6.65
CA GLN A 115 18.44 -13.11 -5.63
C GLN A 115 18.03 -14.56 -5.85
N HIS A 116 18.50 -15.44 -4.98
CA HIS A 116 18.10 -16.84 -5.00
C HIS A 116 16.97 -17.09 -3.99
N PHE A 117 16.12 -18.07 -4.30
CA PHE A 117 14.97 -18.42 -3.47
C PHE A 117 14.99 -19.92 -3.18
N ASN A 118 14.66 -20.29 -1.95
CA ASN A 118 14.41 -21.67 -1.52
C ASN A 118 13.05 -21.73 -0.79
N GLY A 119 12.34 -22.84 -0.90
CA GLY A 119 11.02 -23.03 -0.30
C GLY A 119 10.00 -23.59 -1.29
N SER A 120 8.73 -23.63 -0.89
CA SER A 120 7.64 -24.16 -1.71
C SER A 120 6.28 -23.68 -1.19
N SER A 121 5.21 -23.93 -1.95
CA SER A 121 3.82 -23.79 -1.48
C SER A 121 3.44 -22.40 -0.95
N GLY A 122 4.16 -21.36 -1.38
CA GLY A 122 3.95 -19.98 -0.92
C GLY A 122 4.83 -19.54 0.26
N ILE A 123 5.69 -20.41 0.80
CA ILE A 123 6.68 -20.09 1.82
C ILE A 123 8.06 -20.11 1.18
N PHE A 124 8.81 -18.99 1.25
CA PHE A 124 10.15 -18.91 0.69
C PHE A 124 11.12 -18.11 1.57
N HIS A 125 12.38 -18.54 1.56
CA HIS A 125 13.54 -17.76 1.98
C HIS A 125 14.25 -17.21 0.74
N GLN A 126 14.58 -15.92 0.77
CA GLN A 126 15.48 -15.28 -0.18
C GLN A 126 16.90 -15.25 0.39
N TYR A 127 17.90 -15.45 -0.45
CA TYR A 127 19.29 -15.19 -0.13
C TYR A 127 19.98 -14.47 -1.29
N ASN A 128 20.79 -13.47 -0.94
CA ASN A 128 21.44 -12.58 -1.91
C ASN A 128 22.89 -13.01 -2.10
N VAL A 129 23.32 -13.14 -3.36
CA VAL A 129 24.72 -13.37 -3.73
C VAL A 129 25.19 -12.15 -4.53
N GLU A 130 26.24 -11.46 -4.10
CA GLU A 130 26.77 -10.34 -4.85
C GLU A 130 27.21 -10.78 -6.27
N PHE A 131 26.82 -10.01 -7.28
CA PHE A 131 27.25 -10.26 -8.64
C PHE A 131 28.75 -9.96 -8.78
N HIS A 132 29.45 -10.83 -9.50
CA HIS A 132 30.91 -10.84 -9.58
C HIS A 132 31.51 -9.62 -10.33
N ARG A 133 30.68 -8.77 -10.94
CA ARG A 133 31.07 -7.56 -11.65
C ARG A 133 30.25 -6.36 -11.18
N LYS A 134 30.90 -5.20 -11.15
CA LYS A 134 30.22 -3.91 -11.16
C LYS A 134 29.69 -3.62 -12.56
N LEU A 135 28.52 -2.97 -12.67
CA LEU A 135 27.84 -2.65 -13.92
C LEU A 135 27.49 -1.15 -14.01
N LYS A 136 27.55 -0.61 -15.22
CA LYS A 136 26.88 0.65 -15.58
C LYS A 136 25.38 0.43 -15.83
N LEU A 137 24.60 1.52 -15.83
CA LEU A 137 23.15 1.49 -16.09
C LEU A 137 22.78 0.74 -17.37
N ALA A 138 23.41 1.09 -18.51
CA ALA A 138 23.12 0.45 -19.80
C ALA A 138 23.47 -1.04 -19.85
N GLN A 139 24.50 -1.48 -19.12
CA GLN A 139 24.87 -2.89 -19.02
C GLN A 139 23.80 -3.68 -18.25
N PHE A 140 23.33 -3.16 -17.12
CA PHE A 140 22.23 -3.75 -16.37
C PHE A 140 20.92 -3.73 -17.16
N PHE A 141 20.63 -2.64 -17.88
CA PHE A 141 19.49 -2.57 -18.80
C PHE A 141 19.56 -3.67 -19.85
N HIS A 142 20.68 -3.83 -20.56
CA HIS A 142 20.82 -4.88 -21.57
C HIS A 142 20.61 -6.29 -21.00
N MET A 143 21.15 -6.57 -19.81
CA MET A 143 20.92 -7.85 -19.10
C MET A 143 19.47 -8.05 -18.68
N SER A 144 18.74 -6.99 -18.30
CA SER A 144 17.31 -7.05 -17.97
C SER A 144 16.40 -7.35 -19.18
N GLN A 145 16.90 -7.16 -20.41
CA GLN A 145 16.18 -7.47 -21.64
C GLN A 145 16.46 -8.88 -22.17
N ASP A 146 17.37 -9.64 -21.55
CA ASP A 146 17.60 -11.05 -21.90
C ASP A 146 16.31 -11.86 -21.71
N SER A 147 16.10 -12.86 -22.59
CA SER A 147 15.02 -13.84 -22.49
C SER A 147 14.79 -14.46 -21.08
N SER A 148 15.85 -14.57 -20.27
CA SER A 148 15.81 -15.09 -18.89
C SER A 148 15.39 -14.08 -17.83
N HIS A 149 15.44 -12.78 -18.14
CA HIS A 149 15.25 -11.66 -17.20
C HIS A 149 14.21 -10.62 -17.66
N ARG A 150 13.71 -10.70 -18.90
CA ARG A 150 12.67 -9.82 -19.43
C ARG A 150 11.31 -10.11 -18.79
N ARG A 151 10.45 -9.08 -18.73
CA ARG A 151 9.03 -9.23 -18.35
C ARG A 151 8.36 -10.26 -19.28
N PRO A 152 7.65 -11.27 -18.76
CA PRO A 152 6.94 -12.23 -19.59
C PRO A 152 5.71 -11.58 -20.23
N GLU A 153 5.45 -11.94 -21.47
CA GLU A 153 4.20 -11.59 -22.15
C GLU A 153 3.06 -12.43 -21.57
N VAL A 154 2.11 -11.77 -20.91
CA VAL A 154 0.93 -12.39 -20.33
C VAL A 154 -0.27 -12.24 -21.26
N LYS A 155 -1.05 -13.31 -21.43
CA LYS A 155 -2.29 -13.28 -22.22
C LYS A 155 -3.46 -13.04 -21.27
N VAL A 156 -4.07 -11.87 -21.38
CA VAL A 156 -5.33 -11.56 -20.71
C VAL A 156 -6.46 -11.76 -21.72
N THR A 157 -7.35 -12.69 -21.41
CA THR A 157 -8.62 -12.86 -22.11
C THR A 157 -9.67 -12.09 -21.31
N MET A 158 -10.13 -10.96 -21.84
CA MET A 158 -11.34 -10.33 -21.31
C MET A 158 -12.55 -11.21 -21.68
N PRO A 159 -13.56 -11.36 -20.82
CA PRO A 159 -14.81 -11.98 -21.23
C PRO A 159 -15.43 -11.16 -22.36
N GLU A 160 -15.88 -11.83 -23.43
CA GLU A 160 -16.67 -11.21 -24.50
C GLU A 160 -17.96 -10.61 -23.90
N PRO A 161 -18.43 -9.44 -24.36
CA PRO A 161 -19.75 -8.94 -23.98
C PRO A 161 -20.82 -9.89 -24.52
N ASN A 162 -21.84 -10.21 -23.70
CA ASN A 162 -22.98 -11.01 -24.17
C ASN A 162 -23.87 -10.14 -25.08
N ASP A 163 -24.04 -10.55 -26.34
CA ASP A 163 -24.83 -9.85 -27.38
C ASP A 163 -26.36 -9.77 -27.12
N ASP A 164 -26.87 -10.26 -25.98
CA ASP A 164 -28.31 -10.42 -25.70
C ASP A 164 -28.99 -9.20 -25.00
N ASN A 165 -28.41 -8.00 -25.04
CA ASN A 165 -29.11 -6.75 -24.66
C ASN A 165 -28.64 -5.55 -25.51
N ASP A 166 -29.29 -5.38 -26.65
CA ASP A 166 -28.95 -4.43 -27.73
C ASP A 166 -29.40 -2.98 -27.43
N ASP A 167 -29.06 -2.43 -26.25
CA ASP A 167 -29.46 -1.06 -25.85
C ASP A 167 -28.55 -0.38 -24.80
N LEU A 168 -27.23 -0.66 -24.80
CA LEU A 168 -26.24 0.12 -24.01
C LEU A 168 -24.95 0.42 -24.79
N LYS A 169 -24.50 1.67 -24.72
CA LYS A 169 -23.35 2.20 -25.47
C LYS A 169 -22.01 2.03 -24.73
N SER A 170 -20.97 1.67 -25.50
CA SER A 170 -19.53 1.99 -25.32
C SER A 170 -18.85 1.76 -23.96
N ASP A 171 -17.87 0.84 -23.94
CA ASP A 171 -16.64 0.79 -23.11
C ASP A 171 -16.54 1.73 -21.88
N ASP A 172 -17.35 1.48 -20.86
CA ASP A 172 -17.15 1.93 -19.46
C ASP A 172 -17.95 1.03 -18.50
N ASP A 173 -17.79 1.24 -17.18
CA ASP A 173 -18.53 0.59 -16.07
C ASP A 173 -18.22 -0.88 -15.71
N VAL A 174 -17.00 -1.12 -15.21
CA VAL A 174 -16.90 -1.88 -13.95
C VAL A 174 -17.19 -0.89 -12.81
N LYS A 175 -18.37 -0.98 -12.19
CA LYS A 175 -18.69 -0.19 -10.98
C LYS A 175 -17.68 -0.52 -9.86
N PRO A 176 -16.89 0.43 -9.35
CA PRO A 176 -16.32 0.27 -8.02
C PRO A 176 -17.45 0.47 -7.00
N ASP A 177 -17.60 -0.48 -6.08
CA ASP A 177 -18.64 -0.40 -5.08
C ASP A 177 -18.31 0.66 -4.01
N HIS A 178 -18.82 1.87 -4.23
CA HIS A 178 -18.91 2.90 -3.21
C HIS A 178 -20.02 2.52 -2.21
N ARG A 179 -19.65 1.64 -1.27
CA ARG A 179 -20.43 1.09 -0.13
C ARG A 179 -21.16 -0.23 -0.41
N THR A 180 -20.40 -1.32 -0.53
CA THR A 180 -20.54 -2.58 0.23
C THR A 180 -19.34 -3.50 -0.01
N ILE A 181 -18.42 -3.60 0.95
CA ILE A 181 -17.53 -4.79 1.01
C ILE A 181 -18.38 -5.92 1.59
N GLN A 182 -19.16 -6.59 0.73
CA GLN A 182 -19.69 -7.91 1.08
C GLN A 182 -18.52 -8.89 1.01
N SER A 183 -18.28 -9.52 2.15
CA SER A 183 -17.18 -10.46 2.31
C SER A 183 -17.49 -11.77 1.61
N ASP A 184 -17.16 -11.88 0.32
CA ASP A 184 -17.04 -13.17 -0.38
C ASP A 184 -15.75 -13.93 0.04
N VAL A 185 -15.42 -13.84 1.32
CA VAL A 185 -14.57 -14.79 2.02
C VAL A 185 -15.47 -15.99 2.33
N ALA A 186 -15.53 -16.93 1.40
CA ALA A 186 -16.47 -18.05 1.44
C ALA A 186 -16.40 -18.85 2.76
N GLY A 187 -17.42 -18.67 3.58
CA GLY A 187 -17.93 -19.68 4.53
C GLY A 187 -16.96 -20.25 5.57
N VAL A 188 -16.67 -19.49 6.64
CA VAL A 188 -16.46 -20.10 7.96
C VAL A 188 -17.22 -19.31 9.03
N CYS A 189 -18.34 -19.85 9.49
CA CYS A 189 -19.00 -19.40 10.72
C CYS A 189 -18.35 -20.15 11.89
N VAL A 190 -17.72 -19.43 12.84
CA VAL A 190 -17.15 -20.03 14.05
C VAL A 190 -17.73 -19.32 15.26
N ASP A 191 -18.58 -20.01 16.02
CA ASP A 191 -19.04 -19.55 17.32
C ASP A 191 -17.87 -19.53 18.31
N TYR A 192 -17.61 -18.37 18.92
CA TYR A 192 -16.60 -18.22 19.96
C TYR A 192 -17.07 -18.82 21.30
N ALA A 193 -16.88 -20.13 21.47
CA ALA A 193 -16.90 -20.77 22.78
C ALA A 193 -15.50 -20.70 23.42
N LEU A 194 -15.38 -20.00 24.54
CA LEU A 194 -14.13 -19.92 25.32
C LEU A 194 -13.78 -21.29 25.92
N GLY A 195 -12.68 -21.89 25.48
CA GLY A 195 -12.16 -23.15 26.01
C GLY A 195 -10.64 -23.22 25.91
N GLU A 196 -9.96 -23.45 27.04
CA GLU A 196 -8.50 -23.57 27.11
C GLU A 196 -8.01 -24.86 26.42
N VAL A 197 -6.94 -24.78 25.63
CA VAL A 197 -6.25 -25.97 25.10
C VAL A 197 -4.73 -25.86 25.30
N ARG A 198 -4.18 -26.84 26.03
CA ARG A 198 -2.74 -27.03 26.25
C ARG A 198 -2.05 -27.58 25.00
N LEU A 199 -0.83 -27.12 24.75
CA LEU A 199 0.07 -27.69 23.73
C LEU A 199 0.88 -28.86 24.29
N THR A 200 1.05 -29.90 23.48
CA THR A 200 2.08 -30.95 23.65
C THR A 200 2.75 -31.24 22.30
N SER A 201 4.08 -31.35 22.28
CA SER A 201 4.92 -31.43 21.07
C SER A 201 5.49 -32.83 20.82
N THR A 202 5.81 -33.16 19.56
CA THR A 202 6.85 -34.15 19.19
C THR A 202 7.38 -33.97 17.75
N ALA A 203 8.71 -33.88 17.62
CA ALA A 203 9.69 -34.34 16.58
C ALA A 203 9.26 -34.89 15.18
N ALA A 204 10.11 -35.02 14.14
CA ALA A 204 11.40 -34.42 13.68
C ALA A 204 11.87 -35.10 12.34
N SER A 205 12.95 -34.60 11.70
CA SER A 205 13.78 -35.25 10.63
C SER A 205 13.20 -35.45 9.20
N ALA A 206 13.97 -35.54 8.09
CA ALA A 206 15.38 -35.21 7.76
C ALA A 206 15.67 -35.33 6.22
N LEU A 207 16.94 -35.14 5.81
CA LEU A 207 17.62 -35.32 4.50
C LEU A 207 17.54 -34.17 3.45
N HIS A 208 18.41 -34.12 2.42
CA HIS A 208 19.87 -33.86 2.30
C HIS A 208 20.29 -33.93 0.79
N SER A 209 21.09 -32.97 0.31
CA SER A 209 22.07 -33.06 -0.82
C SER A 209 21.66 -33.39 -2.28
N GLY A 210 22.31 -32.72 -3.26
CA GLY A 210 22.48 -33.23 -4.64
C GLY A 210 22.61 -32.17 -5.76
N ILE A 211 23.79 -32.04 -6.38
CA ILE A 211 24.15 -31.05 -7.43
C ILE A 211 24.28 -31.72 -8.82
N ARG A 212 23.78 -31.12 -9.93
CA ARG A 212 24.53 -30.72 -11.19
C ARG A 212 23.63 -30.37 -12.39
N SER A 213 24.24 -29.79 -13.44
CA SER A 213 23.63 -29.13 -14.61
C SER A 213 24.18 -29.65 -15.95
N GLU A 214 23.42 -29.48 -17.05
CA GLU A 214 23.79 -29.31 -18.49
C GLU A 214 22.62 -29.81 -19.39
N SER A 215 22.44 -29.47 -20.68
CA SER A 215 22.75 -28.29 -21.52
C SER A 215 22.01 -28.44 -22.89
N GLN A 216 22.07 -27.42 -23.78
CA GLN A 216 21.69 -27.44 -25.22
C GLN A 216 20.18 -27.46 -25.62
N ARG A 217 19.75 -27.02 -26.82
CA ARG A 217 20.15 -25.94 -27.77
C ARG A 217 19.11 -25.87 -28.93
N ALA A 218 18.86 -24.68 -29.49
CA ALA A 218 18.32 -24.44 -30.86
C ALA A 218 16.85 -24.85 -31.20
N GLN A 219 16.14 -24.30 -32.20
CA GLN A 219 16.26 -23.07 -33.01
C GLN A 219 14.93 -22.83 -33.81
N PHE A 220 14.83 -21.66 -34.47
CA PHE A 220 13.99 -21.29 -35.64
C PHE A 220 12.56 -20.73 -35.46
N ALA A 221 12.35 -19.64 -36.20
CA ALA A 221 11.10 -19.00 -36.63
C ALA A 221 11.24 -18.82 -38.18
N PRO A 222 10.58 -17.88 -38.91
CA PRO A 222 9.30 -17.16 -38.75
C PRO A 222 8.43 -17.18 -40.06
N ALA A 223 7.26 -16.52 -40.06
CA ALA A 223 6.61 -15.76 -41.18
C ALA A 223 5.13 -15.50 -40.82
N VAL A 224 4.49 -14.31 -40.85
CA VAL A 224 4.50 -13.06 -41.65
C VAL A 224 3.23 -12.92 -42.50
N ALA A 225 2.63 -11.71 -42.42
CA ALA A 225 1.60 -11.07 -43.27
C ALA A 225 0.20 -10.93 -42.63
N ARG A 226 -0.56 -9.82 -42.73
CA ARG A 226 -0.37 -8.38 -43.03
C ARG A 226 -1.80 -7.78 -43.06
N PHE A 227 -2.04 -6.63 -42.44
CA PHE A 227 -3.36 -5.95 -42.36
C PHE A 227 -3.62 -4.95 -43.49
N ARG A 228 -4.91 -4.66 -43.78
CA ARG A 228 -5.57 -3.35 -44.13
C ARG A 228 -6.78 -3.50 -45.10
N PRO A 229 -7.69 -2.51 -45.27
CA PRO A 229 -8.05 -1.34 -44.43
C PRO A 229 -9.59 -1.05 -44.27
N GLN A 230 -9.90 0.01 -43.51
CA GLN A 230 -11.15 0.81 -43.31
C GLN A 230 -11.88 1.30 -44.60
N PRO A 231 -13.14 1.88 -44.59
CA PRO A 231 -13.61 3.03 -43.75
C PRO A 231 -15.13 3.05 -43.30
N ASP A 232 -15.53 3.72 -42.20
CA ASP A 232 -16.08 5.11 -41.99
C ASP A 232 -17.60 5.33 -42.29
N ILE A 233 -18.28 6.15 -41.45
CA ILE A 233 -19.29 7.21 -41.76
C ILE A 233 -20.12 7.63 -40.50
N SER A 234 -20.27 8.95 -40.37
CA SER A 234 -20.86 9.83 -39.32
C SER A 234 -22.26 9.57 -38.73
N GLY A 235 -22.52 10.16 -37.55
CA GLY A 235 -23.87 10.50 -37.06
C GLY A 235 -23.93 11.17 -35.67
N GLU A 236 -24.41 12.42 -35.56
CA GLU A 236 -24.59 13.16 -34.29
C GLU A 236 -25.97 12.90 -33.64
N THR A 237 -26.09 13.05 -32.31
CA THR A 237 -27.01 14.00 -31.62
C THR A 237 -27.08 13.75 -30.10
N ALA A 238 -27.53 14.76 -29.35
CA ALA A 238 -27.45 14.82 -27.88
C ALA A 238 -28.76 14.43 -27.16
N GLY A 239 -28.62 13.98 -25.91
CA GLY A 239 -29.71 13.78 -24.94
C GLY A 239 -29.15 13.69 -23.52
N VAL A 240 -29.74 14.42 -22.57
CA VAL A 240 -29.35 14.43 -21.15
C VAL A 240 -30.34 13.59 -20.37
N ASP A 241 -29.88 12.72 -19.47
CA ASP A 241 -30.77 12.04 -18.51
C ASP A 241 -30.11 11.79 -17.13
N HIS A 242 -30.93 11.58 -16.11
CA HIS A 242 -30.57 11.56 -14.69
C HIS A 242 -30.52 10.12 -14.11
N SER A 243 -29.32 9.60 -13.81
CA SER A 243 -29.13 8.38 -13.01
C SER A 243 -28.31 8.63 -11.74
N GLY A 244 -28.98 8.60 -10.58
CA GLY A 244 -28.48 9.08 -9.29
C GLY A 244 -27.53 8.17 -8.50
N ALA A 245 -26.67 7.40 -9.16
CA ALA A 245 -25.46 6.86 -8.53
C ALA A 245 -24.27 7.52 -9.24
N GLN A 246 -23.54 8.40 -8.54
CA GLN A 246 -22.37 9.05 -9.14
C GLN A 246 -21.33 7.98 -9.47
N GLN A 247 -21.19 7.67 -10.77
CA GLN A 247 -19.99 7.01 -11.28
C GLN A 247 -18.76 7.74 -10.72
N PRO A 248 -17.69 7.02 -10.34
CA PRO A 248 -16.42 7.68 -10.04
C PRO A 248 -16.05 8.55 -11.24
N ARG A 249 -15.74 9.83 -11.01
CA ARG A 249 -15.35 10.70 -12.13
C ARG A 249 -14.13 10.09 -12.81
N ARG A 250 -14.17 9.95 -14.14
CA ARG A 250 -13.09 9.36 -14.91
C ARG A 250 -11.88 10.30 -14.90
N PHE A 251 -10.99 10.12 -13.92
CA PHE A 251 -9.81 10.98 -13.77
C PHE A 251 -8.73 10.61 -14.79
N THR A 252 -8.44 11.55 -15.68
CA THR A 252 -7.30 11.53 -16.60
C THR A 252 -6.19 12.40 -16.05
N SER A 253 -4.93 11.93 -16.03
CA SER A 253 -3.82 12.87 -16.01
C SER A 253 -3.81 13.64 -17.32
N ASP A 254 -3.35 14.88 -17.31
CA ASP A 254 -3.29 15.71 -18.51
C ASP A 254 -2.22 15.26 -19.54
N ASP A 255 -1.54 14.13 -19.29
CA ASP A 255 -0.80 13.32 -20.27
C ASP A 255 -1.67 12.29 -21.03
N GLY A 256 -2.99 12.27 -20.77
CA GLY A 256 -3.98 11.40 -21.40
C GLY A 256 -4.15 10.03 -20.74
N ARG A 257 -3.31 9.67 -19.75
CA ARG A 257 -3.40 8.38 -19.06
C ARG A 257 -4.56 8.38 -18.04
N ALA A 258 -5.20 7.23 -17.87
CA ALA A 258 -6.10 6.99 -16.74
C ALA A 258 -5.31 7.01 -15.41
N LEU A 259 -5.73 7.85 -14.46
CA LEU A 259 -5.18 7.83 -13.09
C LEU A 259 -5.57 6.54 -12.37
N PHE A 260 -6.77 6.04 -12.64
CA PHE A 260 -7.25 4.74 -12.19
C PHE A 260 -6.59 3.58 -12.97
N VAL A 261 -6.74 2.36 -12.45
CA VAL A 261 -6.31 1.14 -13.13
C VAL A 261 -7.48 0.60 -13.93
N SER A 262 -7.28 0.40 -15.24
CA SER A 262 -8.31 -0.19 -16.11
C SER A 262 -8.52 -1.68 -15.78
N ALA A 263 -9.70 -2.23 -16.08
CA ALA A 263 -9.99 -3.65 -15.86
C ALA A 263 -8.97 -4.57 -16.57
N ARG A 264 -8.55 -4.19 -17.79
CA ARG A 264 -7.49 -4.89 -18.53
C ARG A 264 -6.14 -4.84 -17.81
N GLU A 265 -5.70 -3.67 -17.37
CA GLU A 265 -4.42 -3.53 -16.65
C GLU A 265 -4.44 -4.26 -15.30
N LEU A 266 -5.59 -4.28 -14.61
CA LEU A 266 -5.78 -5.07 -13.40
C LEU A 266 -5.58 -6.56 -13.68
N ALA A 267 -6.23 -7.11 -14.71
CA ALA A 267 -6.07 -8.50 -15.11
C ALA A 267 -4.64 -8.82 -15.61
N GLU A 268 -3.97 -7.89 -16.29
CA GLU A 268 -2.55 -8.03 -16.68
C GLU A 268 -1.63 -8.09 -15.44
N ASN A 269 -1.92 -7.30 -14.41
CA ASN A 269 -1.19 -7.30 -13.14
C ASN A 269 -1.44 -8.58 -12.33
N GLU A 270 -2.69 -9.06 -12.25
CA GLU A 270 -3.07 -10.29 -11.54
C GLU A 270 -2.46 -11.55 -12.21
N GLU A 271 -2.42 -11.60 -13.54
CA GLU A 271 -1.76 -12.70 -14.26
C GLU A 271 -0.23 -12.63 -14.10
N LEU A 272 0.39 -11.45 -14.07
CA LEU A 272 1.81 -11.30 -13.74
C LEU A 272 2.13 -11.74 -12.31
N GLU A 273 1.32 -11.37 -11.32
CA GLU A 273 1.41 -11.87 -9.94
C GLU A 273 1.34 -13.40 -9.90
N ARG A 274 0.40 -14.00 -10.64
CA ARG A 274 0.25 -15.45 -10.74
C ARG A 274 1.48 -16.12 -11.37
N VAL A 275 2.08 -15.52 -12.40
CA VAL A 275 3.30 -16.02 -13.06
C VAL A 275 4.53 -15.84 -12.15
N TYR A 276 4.64 -14.72 -11.44
CA TYR A 276 5.72 -14.45 -10.47
C TYR A 276 5.76 -15.53 -9.37
N TRP A 277 4.66 -15.75 -8.66
CA TRP A 277 4.62 -16.74 -7.57
C TRP A 277 4.77 -18.18 -8.06
N LYS A 278 4.24 -18.52 -9.25
CA LYS A 278 4.45 -19.84 -9.86
C LYS A 278 5.92 -20.09 -10.21
N ASN A 279 6.64 -19.05 -10.65
CA ASN A 279 7.98 -19.17 -11.21
C ASN A 279 9.10 -18.65 -10.29
N MET A 280 8.83 -18.37 -9.01
CA MET A 280 9.78 -17.75 -8.07
C MET A 280 11.14 -18.46 -8.03
N LEU A 281 11.15 -19.80 -7.97
CA LEU A 281 12.38 -20.62 -7.91
C LEU A 281 13.16 -20.71 -9.23
N PHE A 282 12.55 -20.39 -10.38
CA PHE A 282 13.16 -20.57 -11.70
C PHE A 282 13.79 -19.27 -12.20
N GLN A 283 15.08 -19.30 -12.53
CA GLN A 283 15.91 -18.14 -12.91
C GLN A 283 15.96 -17.06 -11.79
N PRO A 284 17.06 -17.00 -11.02
CA PRO A 284 17.23 -15.96 -10.01
C PRO A 284 17.41 -14.59 -10.71
N PRO A 285 16.61 -13.56 -10.38
CA PRO A 285 16.79 -12.23 -10.93
C PRO A 285 18.01 -11.55 -10.31
N MET A 286 18.54 -10.53 -11.01
CA MET A 286 19.45 -9.57 -10.39
C MET A 286 18.69 -8.34 -9.90
N TYR A 287 19.20 -7.68 -8.87
CA TYR A 287 18.68 -6.40 -8.39
C TYR A 287 19.86 -5.46 -8.17
N GLY A 288 19.88 -4.30 -8.84
CA GLY A 288 20.75 -3.19 -8.48
C GLY A 288 20.16 -2.45 -7.28
N ALA A 289 20.18 -3.08 -6.10
CA ALA A 289 19.67 -2.51 -4.85
C ALA A 289 20.75 -1.68 -4.12
N ASP A 290 20.29 -0.80 -3.22
CA ASP A 290 21.12 -0.04 -2.28
C ASP A 290 22.27 0.75 -2.95
N VAL A 291 22.00 1.28 -4.15
CA VAL A 291 22.95 2.07 -4.93
C VAL A 291 22.90 3.52 -4.44
N LEU A 292 23.91 3.95 -3.68
CA LEU A 292 23.97 5.32 -3.14
C LEU A 292 23.95 6.35 -4.27
N GLY A 293 22.94 7.22 -4.27
CA GLY A 293 22.73 8.19 -5.33
C GLY A 293 21.29 8.70 -5.38
N THR A 294 21.03 9.64 -6.28
CA THR A 294 19.72 10.25 -6.47
C THR A 294 19.62 10.84 -7.85
N LEU A 295 18.44 10.73 -8.46
CA LEU A 295 18.12 11.37 -9.73
C LEU A 295 17.33 12.66 -9.54
N PHE A 296 17.04 13.05 -8.29
CA PHE A 296 16.48 14.36 -8.00
C PHE A 296 17.54 15.46 -8.21
N PRO A 297 17.15 16.61 -8.81
CA PRO A 297 17.98 17.80 -8.91
C PRO A 297 18.42 18.33 -7.54
N ALA A 298 19.30 19.34 -7.57
CA ALA A 298 19.65 20.12 -6.39
C ALA A 298 18.39 20.66 -5.68
N TYR A 299 18.42 20.75 -4.35
CA TYR A 299 17.25 21.13 -3.55
C TYR A 299 16.81 22.57 -3.82
N GLU A 300 17.78 23.45 -4.09
CA GLU A 300 17.61 24.86 -4.43
C GLU A 300 16.84 25.04 -5.74
N GLU A 301 16.97 24.07 -6.64
CA GLU A 301 16.31 24.03 -7.94
C GLU A 301 14.94 23.34 -7.92
N PHE A 302 14.78 22.35 -7.05
CA PHE A 302 13.58 21.52 -6.94
C PHE A 302 13.34 21.17 -5.47
N PRO A 303 12.72 22.05 -4.66
CA PRO A 303 12.60 21.85 -3.22
C PRO A 303 11.39 20.98 -2.81
N THR A 304 10.28 21.08 -3.54
CA THR A 304 9.03 20.39 -3.24
C THR A 304 9.19 18.88 -3.42
N TRP A 305 8.97 18.09 -2.35
CA TRP A 305 9.04 16.62 -2.37
C TRP A 305 10.37 16.05 -2.90
N ASN A 306 11.48 16.76 -2.68
CA ASN A 306 12.81 16.27 -3.06
C ASN A 306 13.27 15.19 -2.08
N ILE A 307 13.37 13.94 -2.56
CA ILE A 307 13.71 12.77 -1.73
C ILE A 307 15.11 12.90 -1.10
N ARG A 308 16.04 13.66 -1.70
CA ARG A 308 17.36 13.95 -1.11
C ARG A 308 17.29 14.79 0.18
N ASN A 309 16.22 15.57 0.38
CA ASN A 309 16.12 16.55 1.46
C ASN A 309 14.66 16.79 1.86
N LEU A 310 13.98 15.73 2.30
CA LEU A 310 12.64 15.84 2.87
C LEU A 310 12.67 16.61 4.21
N PRO A 311 11.61 17.37 4.54
CA PRO A 311 11.44 17.91 5.89
C PRO A 311 11.13 16.77 6.88
N GLY A 312 11.42 17.01 8.16
CA GLY A 312 11.20 16.06 9.25
C GLY A 312 12.42 15.86 10.15
N LEU A 313 12.24 15.06 11.20
CA LEU A 313 13.19 14.89 12.31
C LEU A 313 14.57 14.39 11.89
N LEU A 314 14.66 13.51 10.89
CA LEU A 314 15.95 12.91 10.48
C LEU A 314 16.93 13.95 9.91
N ARG A 315 16.43 15.11 9.45
CA ARG A 315 17.27 16.21 8.93
C ARG A 315 18.11 16.89 10.01
N HIS A 316 17.70 16.78 11.28
CA HIS A 316 18.42 17.37 12.41
C HIS A 316 19.52 16.44 12.97
N ILE A 317 19.56 15.19 12.51
CA ILE A 317 20.61 14.24 12.84
C ILE A 317 21.87 14.66 12.08
N GLY A 318 22.89 15.14 12.80
CA GLY A 318 24.17 15.58 12.23
C GLY A 318 25.04 14.46 11.62
N GLN A 319 24.52 13.23 11.55
CA GLN A 319 25.18 12.05 11.03
C GLN A 319 24.51 11.57 9.75
N ARG A 320 25.32 11.24 8.74
CA ARG A 320 24.89 10.65 7.47
C ARG A 320 24.75 9.14 7.63
N MET A 321 23.60 8.61 7.24
CA MET A 321 23.23 7.20 7.33
C MET A 321 22.68 6.76 5.96
N PRO A 322 23.50 6.10 5.11
CA PRO A 322 23.09 5.58 3.81
C PRO A 322 21.78 4.77 3.88
N GLY A 323 20.83 5.08 2.99
CA GLY A 323 19.47 4.52 2.95
C GLY A 323 18.47 5.19 3.91
N VAL A 324 18.95 5.69 5.05
CA VAL A 324 18.09 6.19 6.14
C VAL A 324 17.83 7.69 6.01
N ASN A 325 18.88 8.50 5.84
CA ASN A 325 18.75 9.93 5.51
C ASN A 325 19.56 10.33 4.26
N ASP A 326 20.08 9.33 3.55
CA ASP A 326 20.69 9.45 2.24
C ASP A 326 19.98 8.51 1.25
N PRO A 327 19.51 9.00 0.09
CA PRO A 327 18.70 8.20 -0.82
C PRO A 327 19.48 7.04 -1.46
N TYR A 328 18.76 5.95 -1.70
CA TYR A 328 19.21 4.82 -2.51
C TYR A 328 18.41 4.72 -3.81
N LEU A 329 19.13 4.43 -4.90
CA LEU A 329 18.59 4.01 -6.17
C LEU A 329 18.45 2.48 -6.22
N TYR A 330 17.35 2.03 -6.84
CA TYR A 330 16.94 0.65 -6.96
C TYR A 330 16.63 0.33 -8.41
N LEU A 331 17.52 -0.43 -9.07
CA LEU A 331 17.39 -0.85 -10.46
C LEU A 331 16.76 -2.25 -10.52
N GLY A 332 15.46 -2.31 -10.77
CA GLY A 332 14.73 -3.57 -10.88
C GLY A 332 14.90 -4.26 -12.23
N MET A 333 14.64 -5.57 -12.27
CA MET A 333 14.25 -6.33 -13.46
C MET A 333 13.11 -7.28 -13.10
N TRP A 334 12.61 -8.08 -14.04
CA TRP A 334 11.51 -9.01 -13.77
C TRP A 334 11.84 -9.92 -12.56
N LYS A 335 10.88 -10.10 -11.66
CA LYS A 335 10.99 -10.81 -10.37
C LYS A 335 11.94 -10.22 -9.33
N ALA A 336 12.70 -9.14 -9.59
CA ALA A 336 13.53 -8.54 -8.54
C ALA A 336 12.65 -8.16 -7.34
N THR A 337 12.93 -8.74 -6.17
CA THR A 337 12.00 -8.89 -5.03
C THR A 337 12.49 -8.11 -3.80
N PHE A 338 11.54 -7.59 -3.02
CA PHE A 338 11.76 -7.14 -1.65
C PHE A 338 10.85 -7.93 -0.71
N ALA A 339 11.44 -8.57 0.30
CA ALA A 339 10.73 -9.49 1.19
C ALA A 339 9.89 -8.76 2.25
N TRP A 340 9.12 -9.52 3.05
CA TRP A 340 8.33 -8.95 4.13
C TRP A 340 9.21 -8.33 5.20
N HIS A 341 9.08 -7.00 5.38
CA HIS A 341 9.79 -6.26 6.41
C HIS A 341 9.02 -5.00 6.83
N VAL A 342 9.55 -4.35 7.86
CA VAL A 342 9.28 -2.96 8.23
C VAL A 342 10.58 -2.18 8.09
N GLU A 343 10.48 -0.87 7.95
CA GLU A 343 11.63 0.02 7.88
C GLU A 343 12.50 -0.04 9.13
N ASP A 344 13.77 0.34 8.97
CA ASP A 344 14.71 0.39 10.07
C ASP A 344 14.26 1.40 11.15
N MET A 345 14.43 1.02 12.42
CA MET A 345 13.86 1.72 13.58
C MET A 345 12.34 2.03 13.51
N ASP A 346 11.60 1.28 12.69
CA ASP A 346 10.18 1.47 12.39
C ASP A 346 9.87 2.87 11.82
N LEU A 347 10.77 3.40 10.99
CA LEU A 347 10.60 4.68 10.28
C LEU A 347 9.48 4.65 9.24
N TYR A 348 9.19 5.83 8.66
CA TYR A 348 8.50 5.89 7.36
C TYR A 348 9.50 5.59 6.24
N SER A 349 9.01 5.20 5.06
CA SER A 349 9.77 5.34 3.81
C SER A 349 8.94 5.96 2.71
N ILE A 350 9.62 6.67 1.82
CA ILE A 350 9.08 7.11 0.54
C ILE A 350 9.74 6.29 -0.58
N ASN A 351 8.99 5.94 -1.61
CA ASN A 351 9.52 5.36 -2.84
C ASN A 351 8.92 6.05 -4.06
N TYR A 352 9.75 6.53 -4.98
CA TYR A 352 9.35 7.10 -6.27
C TYR A 352 9.95 6.30 -7.41
N ILE A 353 9.15 5.88 -8.40
CA ILE A 353 9.68 5.26 -9.63
C ILE A 353 9.94 6.35 -10.65
N HIS A 354 11.21 6.59 -10.96
CA HIS A 354 11.63 7.58 -11.96
C HIS A 354 11.22 7.15 -13.37
N PHE A 355 11.51 5.90 -13.75
CA PHE A 355 11.21 5.38 -15.09
C PHE A 355 11.09 3.85 -15.13
N GLY A 356 10.51 3.36 -16.22
CA GLY A 356 10.43 1.94 -16.56
C GLY A 356 9.17 1.24 -16.05
N GLU A 357 9.30 -0.07 -15.87
CA GLU A 357 8.22 -1.01 -15.58
C GLU A 357 7.65 -0.87 -14.15
N PRO A 358 6.37 -1.22 -13.92
CA PRO A 358 5.76 -1.09 -12.60
C PRO A 358 6.42 -1.93 -11.50
N LYS A 359 6.11 -1.59 -10.24
CA LYS A 359 6.45 -2.34 -9.03
C LYS A 359 5.15 -2.77 -8.34
N ALA A 360 4.99 -4.07 -8.10
CA ALA A 360 3.89 -4.60 -7.29
C ALA A 360 4.27 -4.57 -5.82
N TRP A 361 3.33 -4.16 -4.98
CA TRP A 361 3.45 -4.11 -3.53
C TRP A 361 2.33 -4.89 -2.87
N TYR A 362 2.67 -5.53 -1.76
CA TYR A 362 1.76 -6.07 -0.76
C TYR A 362 1.96 -5.30 0.54
N ALA A 363 0.88 -5.13 1.30
CA ALA A 363 0.92 -4.54 2.64
C ALA A 363 -0.03 -5.26 3.59
N ILE A 364 0.35 -5.38 4.86
CA ILE A 364 -0.54 -5.89 5.91
C ILE A 364 -1.22 -4.69 6.59
N PRO A 365 -2.56 -4.66 6.69
CA PRO A 365 -3.27 -3.61 7.41
C PRO A 365 -2.92 -3.66 8.91
N ILE A 366 -2.92 -2.50 9.57
CA ILE A 366 -2.41 -2.35 10.95
C ILE A 366 -3.13 -3.21 12.00
N ASP A 367 -4.39 -3.55 11.77
CA ASP A 367 -5.21 -4.41 12.63
C ASP A 367 -4.84 -5.91 12.53
N ALA A 368 -4.10 -6.31 11.49
CA ALA A 368 -3.66 -7.67 11.26
C ALA A 368 -2.18 -7.91 11.63
N HIS A 369 -1.39 -6.88 11.94
CA HIS A 369 0.05 -6.98 12.21
C HIS A 369 0.40 -8.07 13.23
N SER A 370 -0.26 -8.13 14.39
CA SER A 370 0.04 -9.15 15.41
C SER A 370 -0.27 -10.59 14.96
N ARG A 371 -1.25 -10.79 14.05
CA ARG A 371 -1.54 -12.12 13.48
C ARG A 371 -0.50 -12.49 12.43
N PHE A 372 -0.09 -11.51 11.62
CA PHE A 372 0.97 -11.67 10.63
C PHE A 372 2.31 -12.00 11.29
N GLU A 373 2.74 -11.24 12.30
CA GLU A 373 3.95 -11.51 13.08
C GLU A 373 3.94 -12.93 13.66
N MET A 374 2.85 -13.33 14.32
CA MET A 374 2.70 -14.68 14.89
C MET A 374 2.78 -15.77 13.80
N CYS A 375 2.19 -15.54 12.63
CA CYS A 375 2.31 -16.46 11.50
C CYS A 375 3.75 -16.57 10.99
N MET A 376 4.43 -15.44 10.77
CA MET A 376 5.84 -15.43 10.36
C MET A 376 6.72 -16.15 11.40
N GLN A 377 6.51 -15.91 12.70
CA GLN A 377 7.24 -16.57 13.79
C GLN A 377 6.99 -18.09 13.81
N ASN A 378 5.77 -18.55 13.52
CA ASN A 378 5.43 -19.97 13.48
C ASN A 378 6.00 -20.67 12.23
N VAL A 379 5.93 -20.03 11.06
CA VAL A 379 6.45 -20.58 9.80
C VAL A 379 7.99 -20.62 9.80
N PHE A 380 8.63 -19.54 10.25
CA PHE A 380 10.08 -19.37 10.29
C PHE A 380 10.62 -19.53 11.72
N ALA A 381 10.13 -20.56 12.44
CA ALA A 381 10.37 -20.75 13.87
C ALA A 381 11.84 -20.96 14.26
N ASN A 382 12.71 -21.39 13.33
CA ASN A 382 14.13 -21.52 13.61
C ASN A 382 14.85 -20.17 13.49
N ASP A 383 14.49 -19.37 12.50
CA ASP A 383 14.97 -18.00 12.32
C ASP A 383 14.53 -17.10 13.48
N PHE A 384 13.26 -17.21 13.91
CA PHE A 384 12.76 -16.47 15.07
C PHE A 384 13.45 -16.83 16.39
N LYS A 385 13.75 -18.12 16.62
CA LYS A 385 14.57 -18.55 17.78
C LYS A 385 15.99 -17.99 17.73
N SER A 386 16.51 -17.77 16.53
CA SER A 386 17.88 -17.28 16.30
C SER A 386 17.95 -15.75 16.39
N CYS A 387 16.89 -15.06 15.95
CA CYS A 387 16.73 -13.62 15.99
C CYS A 387 15.26 -13.24 16.25
N PRO A 388 14.92 -12.60 17.38
CA PRO A 388 13.55 -12.13 17.63
C PRO A 388 13.13 -10.97 16.70
N GLN A 389 14.04 -10.50 15.83
CA GLN A 389 13.83 -9.45 14.81
C GLN A 389 14.17 -9.95 13.39
N PHE A 390 14.11 -11.27 13.15
CA PHE A 390 14.50 -11.91 11.88
C PHE A 390 13.89 -11.27 10.61
N LEU A 391 12.69 -10.69 10.69
CA LEU A 391 12.07 -9.98 9.56
C LEU A 391 12.89 -8.77 9.07
N ARG A 392 13.73 -8.17 9.92
CA ARG A 392 14.70 -7.14 9.51
C ARG A 392 15.82 -7.66 8.61
N HIS A 393 16.00 -8.98 8.49
CA HIS A 393 16.95 -9.55 7.53
C HIS A 393 16.45 -9.47 6.07
N LYS A 394 15.20 -8.98 5.84
CA LYS A 394 14.58 -8.78 4.52
C LYS A 394 14.68 -10.03 3.61
N ALA A 395 14.52 -11.21 4.21
CA ALA A 395 14.75 -12.52 3.58
C ALA A 395 13.52 -13.45 3.55
N PHE A 396 12.38 -13.05 4.11
CA PHE A 396 11.25 -13.94 4.39
C PHE A 396 10.00 -13.60 3.57
N LEU A 397 9.48 -14.58 2.82
CA LEU A 397 8.41 -14.39 1.84
C LEU A 397 7.26 -15.37 2.12
N LEU A 398 6.07 -14.81 2.33
CA LEU A 398 4.79 -15.53 2.29
C LEU A 398 3.97 -14.99 1.12
N SER A 399 3.40 -15.90 0.33
CA SER A 399 2.59 -15.53 -0.83
C SER A 399 1.16 -15.12 -0.43
N PRO A 400 0.49 -14.29 -1.24
CA PRO A 400 -0.94 -13.96 -1.13
C PRO A 400 -1.84 -15.17 -0.85
N ARG A 401 -1.63 -16.27 -1.59
CA ARG A 401 -2.38 -17.53 -1.42
C ARG A 401 -2.12 -18.17 -0.05
N PHE A 402 -0.88 -18.11 0.45
CA PHE A 402 -0.54 -18.65 1.76
C PHE A 402 -1.15 -17.79 2.89
N LEU A 403 -1.03 -16.46 2.79
CA LEU A 403 -1.61 -15.52 3.77
C LEU A 403 -3.13 -15.66 3.86
N ALA A 404 -3.82 -15.77 2.72
CA ALA A 404 -5.26 -16.05 2.67
C ALA A 404 -5.62 -17.37 3.37
N ALA A 405 -4.85 -18.45 3.15
CA ALA A 405 -5.05 -19.74 3.80
C ALA A 405 -4.80 -19.71 5.33
N GLN A 406 -4.05 -18.72 5.82
CA GLN A 406 -3.84 -18.45 7.24
C GLN A 406 -4.81 -17.37 7.80
N SER A 407 -5.81 -16.95 7.03
CA SER A 407 -6.76 -15.89 7.39
C SER A 407 -6.10 -14.55 7.77
N ILE A 408 -4.99 -14.23 7.11
CA ILE A 408 -4.29 -12.96 7.23
C ILE A 408 -4.69 -12.07 6.05
N PRO A 409 -5.41 -10.97 6.28
CA PRO A 409 -5.70 -10.01 5.22
C PRO A 409 -4.41 -9.32 4.80
N TYR A 410 -4.33 -9.06 3.50
CA TYR A 410 -3.27 -8.29 2.88
C TYR A 410 -3.93 -7.44 1.80
N ASN A 411 -3.36 -6.26 1.56
CA ASN A 411 -3.72 -5.40 0.46
C ASN A 411 -2.66 -5.50 -0.64
N ARG A 412 -3.02 -5.15 -1.88
CA ARG A 412 -2.07 -5.08 -3.01
C ARG A 412 -2.23 -3.78 -3.79
N VAL A 413 -1.15 -3.28 -4.36
CA VAL A 413 -1.14 -2.09 -5.23
C VAL A 413 -0.02 -2.22 -6.25
N VAL A 414 -0.25 -1.73 -7.46
CA VAL A 414 0.81 -1.56 -8.47
C VAL A 414 1.14 -0.08 -8.61
N GLN A 415 2.43 0.22 -8.43
CA GLN A 415 3.05 1.53 -8.58
C GLN A 415 3.69 1.60 -9.97
N ARG A 416 3.30 2.61 -10.76
CA ARG A 416 3.83 2.91 -12.09
C ARG A 416 4.95 3.96 -12.00
N ALA A 417 5.71 4.14 -13.08
CA ALA A 417 6.61 5.29 -13.21
C ALA A 417 5.85 6.62 -13.01
N GLY A 418 6.49 7.56 -12.30
CA GLY A 418 5.89 8.83 -11.89
C GLY A 418 5.01 8.77 -10.63
N GLU A 419 4.79 7.61 -10.02
CA GLU A 419 3.96 7.47 -8.81
C GLU A 419 4.81 7.26 -7.54
N ILE A 420 4.29 7.72 -6.41
CA ILE A 420 4.91 7.59 -5.07
C ILE A 420 4.17 6.52 -4.27
N ILE A 421 4.92 5.69 -3.54
CA ILE A 421 4.41 4.88 -2.42
C ILE A 421 4.99 5.44 -1.12
N LEU A 422 4.15 5.55 -0.09
CA LEU A 422 4.57 5.79 1.28
C LEU A 422 4.32 4.54 2.13
N THR A 423 5.33 4.15 2.89
CA THR A 423 5.21 3.20 3.99
C THR A 423 5.21 3.95 5.31
N PHE A 424 4.50 3.40 6.29
CA PHE A 424 4.28 4.01 7.60
C PHE A 424 5.04 3.23 8.67
N PRO A 425 5.31 3.83 9.85
CA PRO A 425 5.88 3.12 10.97
C PRO A 425 5.19 1.78 11.26
N LYS A 426 5.98 0.71 11.31
CA LYS A 426 5.53 -0.70 11.44
C LYS A 426 4.69 -1.24 10.28
N GLY A 427 4.54 -0.51 9.17
CA GLY A 427 3.83 -0.95 7.97
C GLY A 427 4.54 -2.10 7.26
N TYR A 428 4.18 -3.33 7.60
CA TYR A 428 4.70 -4.53 6.94
C TYR A 428 4.37 -4.52 5.45
N HIS A 429 5.40 -4.62 4.62
CA HIS A 429 5.28 -4.62 3.17
C HIS A 429 6.30 -5.56 2.49
N ALA A 430 5.96 -6.00 1.28
CA ALA A 430 6.76 -6.86 0.41
C ALA A 430 6.37 -6.63 -1.06
N GLY A 431 7.11 -7.18 -2.03
CA GLY A 431 6.72 -7.05 -3.43
C GLY A 431 7.82 -7.37 -4.44
N PHE A 432 7.57 -7.04 -5.70
CA PHE A 432 8.45 -7.36 -6.82
C PHE A 432 8.32 -6.38 -7.99
N ASN A 433 9.35 -6.34 -8.83
CA ASN A 433 9.39 -5.51 -10.04
C ASN A 433 8.86 -6.27 -11.26
N HIS A 434 8.03 -5.61 -12.08
CA HIS A 434 7.45 -6.19 -13.29
C HIS A 434 8.46 -6.29 -14.44
N GLY A 435 9.56 -5.55 -14.40
CA GLY A 435 10.60 -5.54 -15.41
C GLY A 435 11.66 -4.49 -15.08
N PHE A 436 12.35 -3.98 -16.10
CA PHE A 436 13.37 -2.95 -15.92
C PHE A 436 12.77 -1.65 -15.41
N ASN A 437 13.24 -1.16 -14.26
CA ASN A 437 12.86 0.14 -13.72
C ASN A 437 13.97 0.76 -12.88
N CYS A 438 13.82 2.05 -12.58
CA CYS A 438 14.61 2.73 -11.57
C CYS A 438 13.67 3.40 -10.56
N ALA A 439 13.81 3.03 -9.29
CA ALA A 439 13.15 3.69 -8.18
C ALA A 439 14.17 4.35 -7.26
N GLU A 440 13.75 5.39 -6.55
CA GLU A 440 14.52 6.05 -5.50
C GLU A 440 13.75 6.00 -4.19
N SER A 441 14.45 5.71 -3.08
CA SER A 441 13.88 5.61 -1.74
C SER A 441 14.79 6.22 -0.69
N VAL A 442 14.17 6.72 0.38
CA VAL A 442 14.83 7.11 1.64
C VAL A 442 13.84 6.92 2.79
N ASN A 443 14.33 6.77 4.02
CA ASN A 443 13.49 6.90 5.20
C ASN A 443 13.25 8.37 5.59
N PHE A 444 12.16 8.61 6.31
CA PHE A 444 11.90 9.91 6.93
C PHE A 444 11.16 9.73 8.25
N ALA A 445 11.06 10.80 9.04
CA ALA A 445 10.38 10.80 10.33
C ALA A 445 9.64 12.12 10.56
N LEU A 446 8.35 12.01 10.89
CA LEU A 446 7.54 13.07 11.46
C LEU A 446 7.47 12.88 12.99
N ASP A 447 7.08 13.93 13.75
CA ASP A 447 7.00 13.90 15.22
C ASP A 447 6.32 12.65 15.80
N ARG A 448 5.26 12.17 15.14
CA ARG A 448 4.51 10.98 15.54
C ARG A 448 5.36 9.71 15.62
N TRP A 449 6.41 9.58 14.78
CA TRP A 449 7.29 8.41 14.81
C TRP A 449 7.98 8.25 16.16
N LEU A 450 8.28 9.33 16.88
CA LEU A 450 8.96 9.25 18.18
C LEU A 450 8.23 8.37 19.20
N ASP A 451 6.89 8.31 19.16
CA ASP A 451 6.09 7.48 20.07
C ASP A 451 6.26 5.97 19.80
N ILE A 452 6.64 5.64 18.57
CA ILE A 452 6.90 4.28 18.09
C ILE A 452 8.38 3.95 18.30
N ALA A 453 9.27 4.88 17.92
CA ALA A 453 10.72 4.79 17.97
C ALA A 453 11.25 4.29 19.32
N TRP A 454 10.73 4.83 20.43
CA TRP A 454 11.13 4.41 21.79
C TRP A 454 10.90 2.93 22.12
N ASN A 455 10.10 2.24 21.31
CA ASN A 455 9.81 0.81 21.43
C ASN A 455 10.31 0.00 20.23
N SER A 456 10.95 0.63 19.26
CA SER A 456 11.54 -0.02 18.09
C SER A 456 12.72 -0.89 18.53
N ARG A 457 12.76 -2.13 18.05
CA ARG A 457 13.86 -3.08 18.24
C ARG A 457 14.60 -3.28 16.93
N HIS A 458 15.89 -3.57 16.99
CA HIS A 458 16.75 -3.81 15.82
C HIS A 458 17.31 -5.24 15.85
N CYS A 459 18.02 -5.64 14.79
CA CYS A 459 18.64 -6.97 14.74
C CYS A 459 20.00 -6.94 15.45
N GLU A 460 20.21 -7.84 16.41
CA GLU A 460 21.48 -7.97 17.15
C GLU A 460 22.43 -9.02 16.52
N CYS A 461 22.02 -9.72 15.45
CA CYS A 461 22.83 -10.74 14.78
C CYS A 461 23.94 -10.18 13.87
N THR A 462 23.88 -8.89 13.53
CA THR A 462 24.92 -8.19 12.76
C THR A 462 25.22 -6.82 13.35
N LYS A 463 26.45 -6.35 13.18
CA LYS A 463 26.89 -5.00 13.57
C LYS A 463 26.39 -3.91 12.61
N ASP A 464 25.99 -4.31 11.42
CA ASP A 464 25.56 -3.40 10.35
C ASP A 464 24.06 -3.06 10.44
N SER A 465 23.36 -3.52 11.48
CA SER A 465 21.96 -3.14 11.72
C SER A 465 21.89 -1.65 12.07
N VAL A 466 21.05 -0.92 11.34
CA VAL A 466 20.76 0.50 11.63
C VAL A 466 20.22 0.63 13.04
N THR A 467 20.76 1.60 13.78
CA THR A 467 20.30 2.01 15.11
C THR A 467 20.28 3.53 15.19
N ILE A 468 19.42 4.08 16.04
CA ILE A 468 19.26 5.52 16.26
C ILE A 468 19.25 5.75 17.78
N ASP A 469 20.18 6.55 18.30
CA ASP A 469 20.13 6.97 19.70
C ASP A 469 19.14 8.13 19.86
N LEU A 470 17.92 7.75 20.24
CA LEU A 470 16.82 8.69 20.44
C LEU A 470 17.05 9.65 21.62
N MET A 471 17.86 9.25 22.62
CA MET A 471 18.15 10.09 23.78
C MET A 471 19.22 11.12 23.45
N GLU A 472 20.26 10.72 22.72
CA GLU A 472 21.30 11.62 22.24
C GLU A 472 20.72 12.68 21.28
N TRP A 473 19.89 12.26 20.31
CA TRP A 473 19.50 13.14 19.20
C TRP A 473 18.18 13.89 19.42
N PHE A 474 17.25 13.35 20.22
CA PHE A 474 15.93 13.97 20.47
C PHE A 474 15.63 14.21 21.96
N GLY A 475 16.57 13.92 22.86
CA GLY A 475 16.41 14.08 24.30
C GLY A 475 15.22 13.33 24.88
N ASP A 476 14.77 13.73 26.07
CA ASP A 476 13.52 13.21 26.64
C ASP A 476 12.30 14.00 26.15
N SER A 477 12.14 14.12 24.82
CA SER A 477 11.01 14.75 24.11
C SER A 477 9.62 14.15 24.43
N ARG A 478 9.58 13.15 25.32
CA ARG A 478 8.36 12.65 25.98
C ARG A 478 7.92 13.54 27.14
N LYS A 479 8.77 14.38 27.71
CA LYS A 479 8.40 15.29 28.82
C LYS A 479 7.63 16.51 28.31
N ASP A 480 8.10 17.12 27.23
CA ASP A 480 7.59 18.41 26.74
C ASP A 480 6.32 18.30 25.89
N ARG A 481 5.98 17.10 25.38
CA ARG A 481 4.73 16.90 24.61
C ARG A 481 3.49 16.74 25.52
N PRO A 482 2.39 17.46 25.26
CA PRO A 482 1.15 17.33 26.03
C PRO A 482 0.64 15.88 26.09
N ALA A 483 0.01 15.50 27.22
CA ALA A 483 -0.46 14.12 27.41
C ALA A 483 -1.60 13.70 26.47
N GLN A 484 -2.19 14.63 25.72
CA GLN A 484 -3.23 14.37 24.72
C GLN A 484 -2.64 13.90 23.38
N ASP A 485 -1.43 14.35 23.03
CA ASP A 485 -0.75 14.06 21.76
C ASP A 485 0.08 12.77 21.82
N ARG A 486 0.30 12.22 23.03
CA ARG A 486 1.03 10.96 23.23
C ARG A 486 0.18 9.77 22.80
N VAL A 487 0.57 9.14 21.71
CA VAL A 487 -0.11 7.97 21.14
C VAL A 487 0.14 6.75 22.03
N SER A 488 -0.87 6.35 22.81
CA SER A 488 -0.83 5.06 23.49
C SER A 488 -0.99 3.91 22.48
N PRO A 489 -0.11 2.89 22.45
CA PRO A 489 -0.26 1.74 21.55
C PRO A 489 -1.61 1.02 21.69
N ARG A 490 -2.21 1.06 22.88
CA ARG A 490 -3.55 0.49 23.14
C ARG A 490 -4.70 1.32 22.54
N ARG A 491 -4.52 2.62 22.32
CA ARG A 491 -5.59 3.50 21.79
C ARG A 491 -5.86 3.27 20.31
N HIS A 492 -4.86 2.91 19.50
CA HIS A 492 -5.12 2.55 18.09
C HIS A 492 -5.88 1.23 17.96
N ALA A 493 -5.49 0.20 18.72
CA ALA A 493 -6.27 -1.04 18.80
C ALA A 493 -7.70 -0.77 19.34
N ALA A 494 -7.85 0.01 20.40
CA ALA A 494 -9.16 0.31 20.98
C ALA A 494 -10.05 1.18 20.07
N ALA A 495 -9.50 2.14 19.32
CA ALA A 495 -10.27 2.95 18.38
C ALA A 495 -10.73 2.11 17.16
N ALA A 496 -9.89 1.20 16.67
CA ALA A 496 -10.27 0.25 15.62
C ALA A 496 -11.35 -0.73 16.11
N VAL A 497 -11.24 -1.26 17.34
CA VAL A 497 -12.18 -2.23 17.94
C VAL A 497 -13.50 -1.60 18.42
N ALA A 498 -13.49 -0.33 18.84
CA ALA A 498 -14.72 0.40 19.19
C ALA A 498 -15.62 0.63 17.96
N LEU A 499 -15.04 0.69 16.75
CA LEU A 499 -15.79 0.88 15.51
C LEU A 499 -16.39 -0.43 14.96
N THR A 500 -15.83 -1.60 15.28
CA THR A 500 -16.41 -2.90 14.88
C THR A 500 -17.54 -3.38 15.79
N SER A 501 -17.65 -2.84 17.00
CA SER A 501 -18.67 -3.23 17.99
C SER A 501 -19.97 -2.41 17.94
N ALA A 502 -20.01 -1.31 17.18
CA ALA A 502 -21.17 -0.43 17.05
C ALA A 502 -22.32 -0.96 16.16
N GLY A 503 -22.23 -2.22 15.70
CA GLY A 503 -23.16 -2.84 14.74
C GLY A 503 -24.15 -3.87 15.32
N SER A 504 -24.27 -4.01 16.65
CA SER A 504 -25.14 -5.02 17.28
C SER A 504 -26.33 -4.37 18.01
N PRO A 505 -27.60 -4.64 17.64
CA PRO A 505 -28.75 -4.16 18.40
C PRO A 505 -28.85 -4.87 19.75
N SER A 506 -28.92 -4.09 20.84
CA SER A 506 -29.29 -4.61 22.16
C SER A 506 -30.64 -5.32 22.10
N ARG A 507 -30.67 -6.62 22.41
CA ARG A 507 -31.93 -7.33 22.70
C ARG A 507 -32.24 -7.21 24.19
N ASP A 508 -32.99 -6.18 24.55
CA ASP A 508 -33.63 -6.05 25.87
C ASP A 508 -34.74 -7.11 26.05
N GLY A 509 -34.32 -8.35 26.32
CA GLY A 509 -35.18 -9.47 26.69
C GLY A 509 -35.42 -9.52 28.19
N LYS A 510 -36.63 -9.16 28.63
CA LYS A 510 -37.01 -9.12 30.06
C LYS A 510 -36.83 -10.46 30.77
N THR A 511 -36.42 -10.37 32.03
CA THR A 511 -36.21 -11.47 32.97
C THR A 511 -37.49 -12.25 33.29
N ALA A 512 -37.41 -13.59 33.24
CA ALA A 512 -38.39 -14.50 33.83
C ALA A 512 -37.66 -15.62 34.60
N LYS A 513 -37.96 -15.77 35.89
CA LYS A 513 -37.36 -16.82 36.75
C LYS A 513 -38.08 -18.15 36.53
N PRO A 514 -37.38 -19.30 36.46
CA PRO A 514 -38.04 -20.61 36.49
C PRO A 514 -38.53 -20.94 37.90
N GLY A 515 -39.80 -21.32 38.01
CA GLY A 515 -40.41 -21.77 39.26
C GLY A 515 -40.00 -23.20 39.64
N ARG A 516 -39.80 -23.44 40.93
CA ARG A 516 -39.50 -24.76 41.50
C ARG A 516 -40.79 -25.61 41.58
N PRO A 517 -40.80 -26.87 41.15
CA PRO A 517 -42.01 -27.70 41.24
C PRO A 517 -42.33 -28.07 42.70
N ARG A 518 -43.62 -28.23 43.00
CA ARG A 518 -44.14 -28.77 44.26
C ARG A 518 -45.00 -30.00 43.96
N LYS A 519 -44.60 -31.13 44.56
CA LYS A 519 -45.22 -32.46 44.52
C LYS A 519 -45.12 -33.17 43.17
#